data_AF-A0AAU9TPT1-F1
#
_entry.id   AF-A0AAU9TPT1-F1
#
_cell.length_a   1.000
_cell.length_b   1.000
_cell.length_c   1.000
_cell.angle_alpha   90.00
_cell.angle_beta   90.00
_cell.angle_gamma   90.00
#
_symmetry.space_group_name_H-M   'P 1'
#
loop_
_entity.id
_entity.type
_entity.pdbx_description
1 polymer ?
#
loop_
_entity_poly.entity_id
_entity_poly.type
_entity_poly.pdbx_seq_one_letter_code
_entity_poly.pdbx_strand_id
1 'polypeptide(L)'
;MGLLVDIPIAGFGNSNDGNSARRFFQDPKLTSEITRVETLIYRLKIILEVISSGHEIDVAKFEKYAYESCSWYPMTSTMHKILVHGAEIISHALLPIGQLSEEAAEAQNKHFRTYRQGFARKFSRDACNRDVIHRLLLNSDPLLTSIRPLSRKSTNLFSKETIHLLLPPKAAITSTQESSKSVHEDEELNEESSCESEYFFSVASYYLFFF
;
A
#
# COMPACT_ATOMS: atom_id res chain seq x y z
N MET A 1 -7.76 -11.63 -23.63
CA MET A 1 -6.88 -11.73 -22.43
C MET A 1 -5.39 -11.56 -22.77
N GLY A 2 -4.81 -12.25 -23.78
CA GLY A 2 -3.40 -12.02 -24.15
C GLY A 2 -2.43 -12.17 -22.97
N LEU A 3 -2.67 -13.18 -22.14
CA LEU A 3 -2.00 -13.43 -20.87
C LEU A 3 -1.23 -14.76 -20.92
N LEU A 4 -0.04 -14.75 -20.33
CA LEU A 4 0.76 -15.94 -20.07
C LEU A 4 0.57 -16.32 -18.61
N VAL A 5 -0.35 -17.25 -18.36
CA VAL A 5 -0.73 -17.68 -17.00
C VAL A 5 -0.10 -19.03 -16.71
N ASP A 6 0.50 -19.13 -15.52
CA ASP A 6 1.05 -20.37 -14.96
C ASP A 6 2.12 -21.06 -15.85
N ILE A 7 2.89 -20.26 -16.57
CA ILE A 7 4.02 -20.79 -17.35
C ILE A 7 5.21 -20.98 -16.39
N PRO A 8 5.80 -22.19 -16.30
CA PRO A 8 6.89 -22.45 -15.38
C PRO A 8 8.13 -21.62 -15.75
N ILE A 9 8.74 -21.00 -14.75
CA ILE A 9 10.00 -20.24 -14.89
C ILE A 9 11.06 -20.89 -14.01
N ALA A 10 12.18 -21.29 -14.61
CA ALA A 10 13.30 -21.90 -13.91
C ALA A 10 13.79 -21.00 -12.76
N GLY A 11 13.74 -21.52 -11.53
CA GLY A 11 14.19 -20.81 -10.32
C GLY A 11 13.25 -19.73 -9.78
N PHE A 12 12.06 -19.54 -10.36
CA PHE A 12 11.11 -18.48 -9.95
C PHE A 12 9.69 -18.99 -9.66
N GLY A 13 9.38 -20.24 -10.03
CA GLY A 13 8.03 -20.82 -9.90
C GLY A 13 7.29 -20.71 -11.23
N ASN A 14 6.52 -19.63 -11.42
CA ASN A 14 5.74 -19.39 -12.63
C ASN A 14 5.78 -17.92 -13.11
N SER A 15 5.14 -17.66 -14.24
CA SER A 15 5.07 -16.34 -14.91
C SER A 15 4.03 -15.38 -14.33
N ASN A 16 3.42 -15.70 -13.19
CA ASN A 16 2.37 -14.88 -12.63
C ASN A 16 2.99 -13.73 -11.81
N ASP A 17 3.01 -12.54 -12.39
CA ASP A 17 3.44 -11.32 -11.73
C ASP A 17 2.26 -10.38 -11.44
N GLY A 18 2.54 -9.23 -10.83
CA GLY A 18 1.52 -8.23 -10.54
C GLY A 18 0.83 -7.66 -11.79
N ASN A 19 1.45 -7.73 -12.98
CA ASN A 19 0.80 -7.29 -14.22
C ASN A 19 -0.18 -8.36 -14.75
N SER A 20 0.21 -9.63 -14.68
CA SER A 20 -0.66 -10.77 -14.96
C SER A 20 -1.87 -10.76 -14.02
N ALA A 21 -1.68 -10.53 -12.72
CA ALA A 21 -2.77 -10.44 -11.73
C ALA A 21 -3.74 -9.29 -12.03
N ARG A 22 -3.24 -8.07 -12.32
CA ARG A 22 -4.11 -6.92 -12.65
C ARG A 22 -4.98 -7.16 -13.87
N ARG A 23 -4.43 -7.79 -14.91
CA ARG A 23 -5.17 -8.16 -16.11
C ARG A 23 -6.17 -9.29 -15.87
N PHE A 24 -5.83 -10.26 -15.01
CA PHE A 24 -6.74 -11.36 -14.64
C PHE A 24 -8.03 -10.86 -13.97
N PHE A 25 -7.92 -9.85 -13.09
CA PHE A 25 -9.08 -9.25 -12.40
C PHE A 25 -9.76 -8.10 -13.16
N GLN A 26 -9.24 -7.72 -14.35
CA GLN A 26 -9.78 -6.61 -15.12
C GLN A 26 -11.22 -6.90 -15.59
N ASP A 27 -11.44 -8.11 -16.13
CA ASP A 27 -12.75 -8.58 -16.56
C ASP A 27 -13.11 -9.89 -15.82
N PRO A 28 -13.74 -9.79 -14.63
CA PRO A 28 -14.05 -10.96 -13.82
C PRO A 28 -15.05 -11.90 -14.50
N LYS A 29 -15.90 -11.41 -15.41
CA LYS A 29 -16.90 -12.23 -16.12
C LYS A 29 -16.22 -13.18 -17.10
N LEU A 30 -15.29 -12.64 -17.90
CA LEU A 30 -14.54 -13.45 -18.85
C LEU A 30 -13.62 -14.43 -18.12
N THR A 31 -12.99 -13.99 -17.02
CA THR A 31 -12.15 -14.87 -16.20
C THR A 31 -12.96 -15.99 -15.55
N SER A 32 -14.17 -15.71 -15.06
CA SER A 32 -15.03 -16.73 -14.48
C SER A 32 -15.53 -17.73 -15.51
N GLU A 33 -15.81 -17.29 -16.74
CA GLU A 33 -16.20 -18.19 -17.83
C GLU A 33 -15.07 -19.18 -18.18
N ILE A 34 -13.82 -18.70 -18.20
CA ILE A 34 -12.64 -19.54 -18.48
C ILE A 34 -12.37 -20.52 -17.34
N THR A 35 -12.35 -20.03 -16.09
CA THR A 35 -11.96 -20.81 -14.91
C THR A 35 -13.10 -21.64 -14.33
N ARG A 36 -14.35 -21.37 -14.75
CA ARG A 36 -15.59 -21.94 -14.21
C ARG A 36 -15.82 -21.63 -12.72
N VAL A 37 -15.32 -20.49 -12.26
CA VAL A 37 -15.47 -20.01 -10.88
C VAL A 37 -15.97 -18.56 -10.89
N GLU A 38 -17.27 -18.37 -10.64
CA GLU A 38 -17.92 -17.06 -10.82
C GLU A 38 -17.86 -16.18 -9.56
N THR A 39 -18.47 -16.64 -8.48
CA THR A 39 -18.73 -15.80 -7.29
C THR A 39 -17.44 -15.37 -6.59
N LEU A 40 -16.48 -16.29 -6.45
CA LEU A 40 -15.23 -16.05 -5.74
C LEU A 40 -14.35 -15.02 -6.47
N ILE A 41 -14.21 -15.12 -7.79
CA ILE A 41 -13.32 -14.23 -8.56
C ILE A 41 -13.81 -12.79 -8.48
N TYR A 42 -15.12 -12.60 -8.60
CA TYR A 42 -15.72 -11.27 -8.47
C TYR A 42 -15.52 -10.69 -7.07
N ARG A 43 -15.81 -11.46 -6.01
CA ARG A 43 -15.63 -10.99 -4.62
C ARG A 43 -14.17 -10.68 -4.29
N LEU A 44 -13.23 -11.50 -4.76
CA LEU A 44 -11.79 -11.26 -4.60
C LEU A 44 -11.35 -9.99 -5.33
N LYS A 45 -11.88 -9.72 -6.53
CA LYS A 45 -11.64 -8.44 -7.21
C LYS A 45 -12.02 -7.26 -6.32
N ILE A 46 -13.22 -7.28 -5.74
CA ILE A 46 -13.73 -6.19 -4.88
C ILE A 46 -12.83 -6.03 -3.64
N ILE A 47 -12.48 -7.12 -2.96
CA ILE A 47 -11.61 -7.10 -1.77
C ILE A 47 -10.24 -6.49 -2.11
N LEU A 48 -9.61 -6.93 -3.20
CA LEU A 48 -8.31 -6.41 -3.63
C LEU A 48 -8.39 -4.95 -4.08
N GLU A 49 -9.48 -4.53 -4.70
CA GLU A 49 -9.74 -3.15 -5.08
C GLU A 49 -9.88 -2.24 -3.85
N VAL A 50 -10.59 -2.70 -2.81
CA VAL A 50 -10.73 -1.98 -1.53
C VAL A 50 -9.37 -1.83 -0.83
N ILE A 51 -8.61 -2.92 -0.71
CA ILE A 51 -7.28 -2.92 -0.05
C ILE A 51 -6.30 -2.00 -0.80
N SER A 52 -6.31 -2.04 -2.13
CA SER A 52 -5.43 -1.22 -2.98
C SER A 52 -5.89 0.22 -3.19
N SER A 53 -7.08 0.59 -2.70
CA SER A 53 -7.65 1.93 -2.92
C SER A 53 -6.85 3.05 -2.26
N GLY A 54 -6.18 2.77 -1.14
CA GLY A 54 -5.48 3.78 -0.32
C GLY A 54 -6.41 4.72 0.46
N HIS A 55 -7.69 4.38 0.62
CA HIS A 55 -8.70 5.14 1.36
C HIS A 55 -9.08 4.43 2.67
N GLU A 56 -9.70 5.15 3.61
CA GLU A 56 -10.23 4.55 4.84
C GLU A 56 -11.36 3.56 4.52
N ILE A 57 -11.33 2.38 5.15
CA ILE A 57 -12.25 1.26 4.90
C ILE A 57 -13.21 1.12 6.08
N ASP A 58 -14.48 0.84 5.81
CA ASP A 58 -15.45 0.48 6.83
C ASP A 58 -15.21 -0.97 7.30
N VAL A 59 -14.58 -1.12 8.47
CA VAL A 59 -14.11 -2.40 9.01
C VAL A 59 -15.24 -3.41 9.15
N ALA A 60 -16.40 -2.99 9.68
CA ALA A 60 -17.51 -3.91 9.94
C ALA A 60 -18.13 -4.43 8.62
N LYS A 61 -18.25 -3.55 7.61
CA LYS A 61 -18.74 -3.99 6.29
C LYS A 61 -17.72 -4.88 5.58
N PHE A 62 -16.43 -4.56 5.70
CA PHE A 62 -15.36 -5.35 5.11
C PHE A 62 -15.31 -6.76 5.72
N GLU A 63 -15.36 -6.88 7.04
CA GLU A 63 -15.34 -8.17 7.75
C GLU A 63 -16.49 -9.08 7.28
N LYS A 64 -17.71 -8.53 7.22
CA LYS A 64 -18.86 -9.29 6.73
C LYS A 64 -18.67 -9.75 5.29
N TYR A 65 -18.19 -8.86 4.41
CA TYR A 65 -17.96 -9.19 3.00
C TYR A 65 -16.85 -10.24 2.82
N ALA A 66 -15.80 -10.17 3.62
CA ALA A 66 -14.68 -11.11 3.62
C ALA A 66 -15.10 -12.50 4.11
N TYR A 67 -15.88 -12.57 5.19
CA TYR A 67 -16.39 -13.83 5.74
C TYR A 67 -17.31 -14.55 4.75
N GLU A 68 -18.21 -13.83 4.08
CA GLU A 68 -19.08 -14.41 3.05
C GLU A 68 -18.28 -14.95 1.85
N SER A 69 -17.08 -14.43 1.60
CA SER A 69 -16.20 -14.83 0.50
C SER A 69 -15.36 -16.07 0.82
N CYS A 70 -15.45 -16.60 2.04
CA CYS A 70 -14.74 -17.81 2.45
C CYS A 70 -15.21 -19.03 1.64
N SER A 71 -14.26 -19.73 1.02
CA SER A 71 -14.51 -20.92 0.21
C SER A 71 -14.46 -22.20 1.06
N TRP A 72 -15.10 -23.26 0.58
CA TRP A 72 -15.03 -24.60 1.16
C TRP A 72 -13.64 -25.25 0.98
N TYR A 73 -12.83 -24.76 0.04
CA TYR A 73 -11.49 -25.26 -0.22
C TYR A 73 -10.47 -24.67 0.78
N PRO A 74 -9.52 -25.46 1.31
CA PRO A 74 -8.48 -24.95 2.21
C PRO A 74 -7.68 -23.84 1.55
N MET A 75 -7.79 -22.65 2.14
CA MET A 75 -7.21 -21.42 1.60
C MET A 75 -5.70 -21.35 1.84
N THR A 76 -4.98 -20.65 0.96
CA THR A 76 -3.56 -20.34 1.18
C THR A 76 -3.40 -19.40 2.38
N SER A 77 -2.20 -19.36 2.96
CA SER A 77 -1.90 -18.48 4.10
C SER A 77 -2.16 -16.99 3.80
N THR A 78 -1.87 -16.54 2.57
CA THR A 78 -2.18 -15.17 2.11
C THR A 78 -3.68 -14.91 2.07
N MET A 79 -4.45 -15.83 1.49
CA MET A 79 -5.90 -15.71 1.42
C MET A 79 -6.52 -15.72 2.83
N HIS A 80 -6.03 -16.56 3.72
CA HIS A 80 -6.46 -16.62 5.11
C HIS A 80 -6.20 -15.31 5.86
N LYS A 81 -5.00 -14.75 5.74
CA LYS A 81 -4.66 -13.46 6.35
C LYS A 81 -5.58 -12.34 5.85
N ILE A 82 -5.93 -12.33 4.56
CA ILE A 82 -6.82 -11.31 3.99
C ILE A 82 -8.27 -11.51 4.44
N LEU A 83 -8.80 -12.73 4.35
CA LEU A 83 -10.23 -12.97 4.58
C LEU A 83 -10.61 -13.07 6.07
N VAL A 84 -9.72 -13.61 6.90
CA VAL A 84 -9.97 -13.84 8.33
C VAL A 84 -9.38 -12.72 9.19
N HIS A 85 -8.09 -12.42 9.00
CA HIS A 85 -7.40 -11.41 9.80
C HIS A 85 -7.41 -10.00 9.17
N GLY A 86 -7.97 -9.84 7.96
CA GLY A 86 -7.89 -8.57 7.23
C GLY A 86 -8.57 -7.42 7.97
N ALA A 87 -9.72 -7.67 8.58
CA ALA A 87 -10.45 -6.65 9.35
C ALA A 87 -9.66 -6.17 10.58
N GLU A 88 -9.03 -7.09 11.30
CA GLU A 88 -8.18 -6.82 12.46
C GLU A 88 -6.92 -6.04 12.05
N ILE A 89 -6.30 -6.40 10.92
CA ILE A 89 -5.15 -5.66 10.38
C ILE A 89 -5.56 -4.24 10.02
N ILE A 90 -6.72 -4.05 9.37
CA ILE A 90 -7.22 -2.73 8.98
C ILE A 90 -7.56 -1.87 10.20
N SER A 91 -8.13 -2.46 11.27
CA SER A 91 -8.49 -1.71 12.48
C SER A 91 -7.27 -1.22 13.27
N HIS A 92 -6.17 -1.97 13.24
CA HIS A 92 -4.93 -1.62 13.94
C HIS A 92 -3.92 -0.84 13.08
N ALA A 93 -4.16 -0.69 11.77
CA ALA A 93 -3.27 0.05 10.89
C ALA A 93 -3.35 1.56 11.13
N LEU A 94 -2.18 2.22 11.21
CA LEU A 94 -2.08 3.68 11.38
C LEU A 94 -2.53 4.47 10.14
N LEU A 95 -2.34 3.88 8.96
CA LEU A 95 -2.67 4.47 7.66
C LEU A 95 -3.48 3.46 6.85
N PRO A 96 -4.29 3.94 5.87
CA PRO A 96 -4.95 3.06 4.92
C PRO A 96 -3.98 2.05 4.31
N ILE A 97 -4.36 0.78 4.31
CA ILE A 97 -3.44 -0.32 3.99
C ILE A 97 -2.81 -0.21 2.59
N GLY A 98 -3.53 0.36 1.61
CA GLY A 98 -3.00 0.61 0.27
C GLY A 98 -1.83 1.62 0.25
N GLN A 99 -1.72 2.50 1.24
CA GLN A 99 -0.61 3.43 1.40
C GLN A 99 0.63 2.76 2.03
N LEU A 100 0.45 1.65 2.75
CA LEU A 100 1.52 0.86 3.38
C LEU A 100 2.10 -0.21 2.43
N SER A 101 1.82 -0.11 1.13
CA SER A 101 2.21 -1.10 0.13
C SER A 101 3.71 -1.12 -0.16
N GLU A 102 4.30 -2.32 -0.23
CA GLU A 102 5.69 -2.53 -0.64
C GLU A 102 5.92 -2.25 -2.14
N GLU A 103 4.88 -2.26 -2.98
CA GLU A 103 5.00 -2.11 -4.44
C GLU A 103 5.77 -0.85 -4.85
N ALA A 104 5.64 0.24 -4.08
CA ALA A 104 6.36 1.48 -4.32
C ALA A 104 7.88 1.34 -4.12
N ALA A 105 8.29 0.57 -3.10
CA ALA A 105 9.70 0.28 -2.84
C ALA A 105 10.25 -0.71 -3.88
N GLU A 106 9.51 -1.75 -4.22
CA GLU A 106 9.93 -2.70 -5.28
C GLU A 106 10.10 -2.02 -6.64
N ALA A 107 9.25 -1.04 -6.97
CA ALA A 107 9.39 -0.27 -8.20
C ALA A 107 10.73 0.49 -8.27
N GLN A 108 11.32 0.86 -7.13
CA GLN A 108 12.66 1.48 -7.08
C GLN A 108 13.76 0.51 -7.53
N ASN A 109 13.57 -0.80 -7.47
CA ASN A 109 14.55 -1.77 -7.98
C ASN A 109 14.82 -1.58 -9.48
N LYS A 110 13.82 -1.10 -10.25
CA LYS A 110 14.02 -0.73 -11.65
C LYS A 110 14.98 0.46 -11.78
N HIS A 111 14.79 1.50 -10.97
CA HIS A 111 15.69 2.66 -10.93
C HIS A 111 17.10 2.27 -10.49
N PHE A 112 17.24 1.42 -9.47
CA PHE A 112 18.52 0.90 -9.01
C PHE A 112 19.31 0.23 -10.14
N ARG A 113 18.68 -0.69 -10.89
CA ARG A 113 19.31 -1.37 -12.03
C ARG A 113 19.74 -0.36 -13.11
N THR A 114 18.87 0.58 -13.45
CA THR A 114 19.16 1.64 -14.44
C THR A 114 20.31 2.54 -14.01
N TYR A 115 20.32 3.00 -12.75
CA TYR A 115 21.37 3.88 -12.22
C TYR A 115 22.73 3.20 -12.18
N ARG A 116 22.77 1.93 -11.76
CA ARG A 116 23.99 1.14 -11.78
C ARG A 116 24.53 0.93 -13.20
N GLN A 117 23.66 0.75 -14.19
CA GLN A 117 24.08 0.50 -15.58
C GLN A 117 24.52 1.75 -16.33
N GLY A 118 23.79 2.87 -16.18
CA GLY A 118 23.96 4.06 -17.02
C GLY A 118 24.44 5.32 -16.32
N PHE A 119 24.43 5.39 -14.98
CA PHE A 119 24.67 6.64 -14.25
C PHE A 119 25.75 6.54 -13.15
N ALA A 120 26.28 5.35 -12.88
CA ALA A 120 27.29 5.10 -11.86
C ALA A 120 28.68 4.84 -12.46
N ARG A 121 29.73 5.29 -11.77
CA ARG A 121 31.12 5.04 -12.15
C ARG A 121 31.44 3.54 -11.96
N LYS A 122 32.13 2.93 -12.94
CA LYS A 122 32.38 1.47 -13.00
C LYS A 122 33.82 1.06 -12.65
N PHE A 123 34.63 1.98 -12.13
CA PHE A 123 36.03 1.69 -11.77
C PHE A 123 36.18 1.10 -10.36
N SER A 124 35.21 1.30 -9.46
CA SER A 124 35.22 0.77 -8.10
C SER A 124 33.80 0.48 -7.63
N ARG A 125 33.63 -0.57 -6.82
CA ARG A 125 32.35 -0.91 -6.21
C ARG A 125 31.87 0.15 -5.23
N ASP A 126 32.79 0.75 -4.45
CA ASP A 126 32.44 1.82 -3.51
C ASP A 126 31.91 3.05 -4.25
N ALA A 127 32.65 3.48 -5.28
CA ALA A 127 32.25 4.63 -6.11
C ALA A 127 30.91 4.37 -6.80
N CYS A 128 30.71 3.15 -7.32
CA CYS A 128 29.45 2.75 -7.94
C CYS A 128 28.27 2.84 -6.97
N ASN A 129 28.40 2.25 -5.77
CA ASN A 129 27.34 2.27 -4.76
C ASN A 129 27.04 3.70 -4.29
N ARG A 130 28.08 4.52 -4.09
CA ARG A 130 27.94 5.93 -3.72
C ARG A 130 27.14 6.71 -4.75
N ASP A 131 27.44 6.53 -6.04
CA ASP A 131 26.74 7.22 -7.12
C ASP A 131 25.26 6.79 -7.21
N VAL A 132 24.99 5.49 -7.06
CA VAL A 132 23.61 4.96 -7.07
C VAL A 132 22.81 5.52 -5.89
N ILE A 133 23.39 5.54 -4.68
CA ILE A 133 22.74 6.09 -3.48
C ILE A 133 22.47 7.59 -3.67
N HIS A 134 23.46 8.37 -4.09
CA HIS A 134 23.26 9.80 -4.34
C HIS A 134 22.13 10.06 -5.35
N ARG A 135 22.05 9.25 -6.41
CA ARG A 135 20.98 9.38 -7.41
C ARG A 135 19.61 9.02 -6.85
N LEU A 136 19.53 8.00 -5.99
CA LEU A 136 18.29 7.64 -5.30
C LEU A 136 17.85 8.75 -4.35
N LEU A 137 18.77 9.34 -3.58
CA LEU A 137 18.48 10.47 -2.68
C LEU A 137 17.94 11.67 -3.44
N LEU A 138 18.55 12.03 -4.57
CA LEU A 138 18.03 13.07 -5.44
C LEU A 138 16.65 12.73 -6.00
N ASN A 139 16.35 11.45 -6.22
CA ASN A 139 15.04 11.02 -6.72
C ASN A 139 13.95 11.07 -5.64
N SER A 140 14.30 10.81 -4.38
CA SER A 140 13.37 10.83 -3.24
C SER A 140 13.19 12.22 -2.61
N ASP A 141 13.98 13.22 -3.01
CA ASP A 141 13.89 14.59 -2.49
C ASP A 141 12.48 15.18 -2.75
N PRO A 142 11.70 15.53 -1.71
CA PRO A 142 10.36 16.09 -1.86
C PRO A 142 10.33 17.43 -2.61
N LEU A 143 11.33 18.28 -2.40
CA LEU A 143 11.42 19.59 -3.05
C LEU A 143 11.70 19.44 -4.54
N LEU A 144 12.62 18.55 -4.91
CA LEU A 144 12.86 18.26 -6.32
C LEU A 144 11.68 17.55 -6.97
N THR A 145 10.99 16.68 -6.22
CA THR A 145 9.83 15.93 -6.73
C THR A 145 8.64 16.86 -7.02
N SER A 146 8.38 17.87 -6.18
CA SER A 146 7.27 18.80 -6.38
C SER A 146 7.45 19.72 -7.61
N ILE A 147 8.69 20.01 -8.00
CA ILE A 147 9.01 20.87 -9.15
C ILE A 147 9.06 20.06 -10.47
N ARG A 148 9.25 18.74 -10.41
CA ARG A 148 9.37 17.90 -11.61
C ARG A 148 8.06 17.83 -12.40
N PRO A 149 8.13 17.79 -13.74
CA PRO A 149 6.95 17.55 -14.56
C PRO A 149 6.42 16.14 -14.31
N LEU A 150 5.18 16.05 -13.82
CA LEU A 150 4.49 14.79 -13.57
C LEU A 150 3.70 14.38 -14.82
N SER A 151 3.84 13.11 -15.23
CA SER A 151 2.94 12.54 -16.22
C SER A 151 1.59 12.24 -15.59
N ARG A 152 0.50 12.54 -16.32
CA ARG A 152 -0.85 12.18 -15.87
C ARG A 152 -1.01 10.66 -15.90
N LYS A 153 -1.42 10.09 -14.78
CA LYS A 153 -1.80 8.67 -14.69
C LYS A 153 -3.27 8.52 -15.07
N SER A 154 -3.61 7.46 -15.81
CA SER A 154 -5.00 7.09 -16.04
C SER A 154 -5.58 6.50 -14.75
N THR A 155 -6.63 7.10 -14.22
CA THR A 155 -7.38 6.56 -13.09
C THR A 155 -8.52 5.69 -13.61
N ASN A 156 -8.55 4.42 -13.23
CA ASN A 156 -9.73 3.59 -13.44
C ASN A 156 -10.76 3.93 -12.35
N LEU A 157 -12.05 3.89 -12.71
CA LEU A 157 -13.11 4.08 -11.74
C LEU A 157 -13.28 2.83 -10.88
N PHE A 158 -13.48 3.03 -9.58
CA PHE A 158 -13.83 1.96 -8.66
C PHE A 158 -15.20 1.36 -8.99
N SER A 159 -15.36 0.07 -8.70
CA SER A 159 -16.67 -0.57 -8.77
C SER A 159 -17.64 0.00 -7.70
N LYS A 160 -18.95 -0.12 -7.95
CA LYS A 160 -19.98 0.41 -7.04
C LYS A 160 -19.94 -0.26 -5.67
N GLU A 161 -19.64 -1.56 -5.63
CA GLU A 161 -19.52 -2.33 -4.38
C GLU A 161 -18.30 -1.89 -3.56
N THR A 162 -17.17 -1.64 -4.22
CA THR A 162 -15.98 -1.08 -3.56
C THR A 162 -16.30 0.24 -2.89
N ILE A 163 -16.99 1.16 -3.59
CA ILE A 163 -17.36 2.46 -3.02
C ILE A 163 -18.23 2.31 -1.76
N HIS A 164 -19.11 1.31 -1.71
CA HIS A 164 -19.95 1.05 -0.54
C HIS A 164 -19.15 0.55 0.70
N LEU A 165 -17.97 -0.04 0.47
CA LEU A 165 -17.06 -0.53 1.50
C LEU A 165 -16.07 0.54 2.00
N LEU A 166 -15.94 1.66 1.27
CA LEU A 166 -15.06 2.76 1.64
C LEU A 166 -15.79 3.81 2.47
N LEU A 167 -15.05 4.45 3.38
CA LEU A 167 -15.52 5.62 4.11
C LEU A 167 -15.37 6.87 3.24
N PRO A 168 -16.27 7.86 3.37
CA PRO A 168 -16.10 9.13 2.69
C PRO A 168 -14.82 9.81 3.17
N PRO A 169 -14.09 10.53 2.29
CA PRO A 169 -12.89 11.26 2.71
C PRO A 169 -13.27 12.25 3.82
N LYS A 170 -12.55 12.21 4.94
CA LYS A 170 -12.69 13.20 6.01
C LYS A 170 -12.44 14.57 5.40
N ALA A 171 -13.48 15.40 5.30
CA ALA A 171 -13.33 16.79 4.95
C ALA A 171 -12.38 17.41 5.98
N ALA A 172 -11.30 18.04 5.52
CA ALA A 172 -10.43 18.80 6.41
C ALA A 172 -11.30 19.78 7.19
N ILE A 173 -11.20 19.73 8.52
CA ILE A 173 -11.87 20.67 9.41
C ILE A 173 -11.22 22.03 9.17
N THR A 174 -11.80 22.84 8.28
CA THR A 174 -11.51 24.27 8.23
C THR A 174 -12.23 24.89 9.42
N SER A 175 -11.54 25.01 10.55
CA SER A 175 -11.99 25.87 11.64
C SER A 175 -11.83 27.33 11.21
N THR A 176 -12.79 27.84 10.43
CA THR A 176 -12.99 29.28 10.30
C THR A 176 -13.64 29.75 11.60
N GLN A 177 -12.87 30.40 12.48
CA GLN A 177 -13.43 31.33 13.44
C GLN A 177 -12.94 32.73 13.08
N GLU A 178 -13.81 33.51 12.43
CA GLU A 178 -13.75 34.96 12.47
C GLU A 178 -14.51 35.43 13.73
N SER A 179 -13.83 36.08 14.68
CA SER A 179 -14.28 37.35 15.28
C SER A 179 -13.28 37.91 16.31
N SER A 180 -12.89 39.17 16.06
CA SER A 180 -12.54 40.26 16.99
C SER A 180 -11.24 40.26 17.83
N LYS A 181 -10.45 41.33 17.62
CA LYS A 181 -9.33 41.84 18.43
C LYS A 181 -9.71 42.15 19.89
N SER A 182 -8.82 41.81 20.84
CA SER A 182 -8.29 42.74 21.87
C SER A 182 -7.01 42.17 22.51
N VAL A 183 -6.14 43.07 22.99
CA VAL A 183 -4.74 42.88 23.42
C VAL A 183 -4.65 42.82 24.96
N HIS A 184 -3.73 42.00 25.50
CA HIS A 184 -2.83 42.18 26.68
C HIS A 184 -2.46 40.79 27.27
N GLU A 185 -1.20 40.36 27.17
CA GLU A 185 -0.05 40.50 28.10
C GLU A 185 -0.01 39.43 29.22
N ASP A 186 0.98 38.54 29.07
CA ASP A 186 1.85 37.81 30.01
C ASP A 186 1.37 37.41 31.42
N GLU A 187 1.52 36.12 31.75
CA GLU A 187 2.08 35.66 33.04
C GLU A 187 2.57 34.18 32.96
N GLU A 188 3.52 33.87 33.83
CA GLU A 188 4.56 32.83 33.78
C GLU A 188 4.29 31.65 34.77
N LEU A 189 5.14 30.60 34.71
CA LEU A 189 5.39 29.52 35.71
C LEU A 189 4.41 28.30 35.74
N ASN A 190 4.81 27.02 35.92
CA ASN A 190 6.09 26.31 36.07
C ASN A 190 5.83 24.77 35.97
N GLU A 191 6.88 23.99 35.67
CA GLU A 191 7.31 22.66 36.20
C GLU A 191 6.24 21.57 36.53
N GLU A 192 6.39 20.25 36.36
CA GLU A 192 7.48 19.29 36.11
C GLU A 192 6.78 17.91 35.95
N SER A 193 7.39 16.94 35.26
CA SER A 193 7.66 15.60 35.83
C SER A 193 8.03 14.57 34.75
N SER A 194 9.11 13.88 35.05
CA SER A 194 9.94 13.02 34.21
C SER A 194 9.48 11.57 34.09
N CYS A 195 10.01 10.92 33.05
CA CYS A 195 10.59 9.57 33.08
C CYS A 195 9.65 8.37 33.28
N GLU A 196 9.19 7.77 32.18
CA GLU A 196 9.13 6.30 32.01
C GLU A 196 9.22 5.98 30.51
N SER A 197 10.44 5.89 29.95
CA SER A 197 10.63 5.57 28.53
C SER A 197 11.82 4.64 28.25
N GLU A 198 12.05 3.64 29.09
CA GLU A 198 13.14 2.67 28.83
C GLU A 198 12.73 1.19 28.81
N TYR A 199 11.47 0.82 29.09
CA TYR A 199 11.07 -0.60 29.08
C TYR A 199 10.35 -1.08 27.82
N PHE A 200 10.03 -0.21 26.86
CA PHE A 200 9.30 -0.62 25.65
C PHE A 200 10.19 -1.04 24.48
N PHE A 201 11.50 -0.76 24.54
CA PHE A 201 12.39 -0.95 23.38
C PHE A 201 12.97 -2.37 23.21
N SER A 202 12.78 -3.29 24.17
CA SER A 202 13.42 -4.61 24.10
C SER A 202 12.54 -5.72 23.51
N VAL A 203 11.21 -5.61 23.57
CA VAL A 203 10.31 -6.72 23.15
C VAL A 203 9.87 -6.62 21.68
N ALA A 204 9.98 -5.44 21.06
CA ALA A 204 9.59 -5.22 19.66
C ALA A 204 10.60 -5.78 18.61
N SER A 205 11.79 -6.23 19.03
CA SER A 205 12.85 -6.63 18.09
C SER A 205 12.67 -8.04 17.50
N TYR A 206 11.65 -8.81 17.90
CA TYR A 206 11.48 -10.20 17.46
C TYR A 206 10.29 -10.46 16.52
N TYR A 207 9.47 -9.45 16.20
CA TYR A 207 8.28 -9.63 15.34
C TYR A 207 8.28 -8.82 14.05
N LEU A 208 9.41 -8.24 13.65
CA LEU A 208 9.53 -7.48 12.40
C LEU A 208 10.56 -8.10 11.44
N PHE A 209 10.47 -9.42 11.26
CA PHE A 209 11.11 -10.10 10.14
C PHE A 209 9.98 -10.80 9.36
N PHE A 210 9.87 -10.49 8.06
CA PHE A 210 8.79 -10.81 7.13
C PHE A 210 7.63 -9.81 7.08
N PHE A 211 7.96 -8.59 6.66
CA PHE A 211 7.28 -7.98 5.51
C PHE A 211 8.30 -7.90 4.39
#